data_AF-X1U7V4-F1
#
_entry.id   AF-X1U7V4-F1
#
_cell.length_a   1.000
_cell.length_b   1.000
_cell.length_c   1.000
_cell.angle_alpha   90.00
_cell.angle_beta   90.00
_cell.angle_gamma   90.00
#
_symmetry.space_group_name_H-M   'P 1'
#
loop_
_entity.id
_entity.type
_entity.pdbx_description
1 polymer ?
#
loop_
_entity_poly.entity_id
_entity_poly.type
_entity_poly.pdbx_seq_one_letter_code
_entity_poly.pdbx_strand_id
1 'polypeptide(L)' 'MTYNFDPDRWYDDERGMLEARFKAGEMNPQEYQDALSELDRRYDEMLKRLDGTYQIPK' A
#
# COMPACT_ATOMS: atom_id res chain seq x y z
N MET A 1 5.95 -13.23 -21.01
CA MET A 1 5.30 -13.02 -19.70
C MET A 1 6.07 -11.92 -18.99
N THR A 2 5.71 -10.66 -19.23
CA THR A 2 6.31 -9.53 -18.53
C THR A 2 5.64 -9.44 -17.17
N TYR A 3 6.42 -9.67 -16.11
CA TYR A 3 5.99 -9.36 -14.76
C TYR A 3 6.04 -7.84 -14.65
N ASN A 4 4.97 -7.17 -15.09
CA ASN A 4 4.77 -5.76 -14.79
C ASN A 4 4.52 -5.72 -13.29
N PHE A 5 5.55 -5.34 -12.55
CA PHE A 5 5.39 -5.02 -11.15
C PHE A 5 4.65 -3.68 -11.10
N ASP A 6 3.32 -3.74 -11.07
CA ASP A 6 2.44 -2.59 -10.97
C ASP A 6 2.25 -2.28 -9.47
N PRO A 7 2.98 -1.30 -8.91
CA PRO A 7 2.85 -0.96 -7.50
C PRO A 7 1.42 -0.53 -7.16
N ASP A 8 0.71 0.07 -8.13
CA ASP A 8 -0.69 0.45 -8.04
C ASP A 8 -1.60 -0.76 -7.78
N ARG A 9 -1.35 -1.87 -8.48
CA ARG A 9 -2.10 -3.12 -8.33
C ARG A 9 -1.81 -3.81 -7.00
N TRP A 10 -0.57 -3.74 -6.52
CA TRP A 10 -0.19 -4.26 -5.20
C TRP A 10 -0.85 -3.46 -4.07
N TYR A 11 -0.89 -2.12 -4.21
CA TYR A 11 -1.55 -1.25 -3.23
C TYR A 11 -3.05 -1.53 -3.14
N ASP A 12 -3.73 -1.72 -4.27
CA ASP A 12 -5.16 -2.03 -4.31
C ASP A 12 -5.47 -3.39 -3.65
N ASP A 13 -4.63 -4.40 -3.89
CA ASP A 13 -4.77 -5.74 -3.31
C ASP A 13 -4.58 -5.74 -1.78
N GLU A 14 -3.53 -5.10 -1.27
CA GLU A 14 -3.30 -4.93 0.18
C GLU A 14 -4.42 -4.12 0.84
N ARG A 15 -4.86 -3.02 0.20
CA ARG A 15 -5.97 -2.23 0.71
C ARG A 15 -7.26 -3.03 0.77
N GLY A 16 -7.51 -3.87 -0.24
CA GLY A 16 -8.64 -4.80 -0.28
C GLY A 16 -8.60 -5.84 0.83
N MET A 17 -7.41 -6.40 1.13
CA MET A 17 -7.24 -7.32 2.26
C MET A 17 -7.49 -6.63 3.61
N LEU A 18 -6.97 -5.42 3.80
CA LEU A 18 -7.19 -4.63 5.01
C LEU A 18 -8.67 -4.27 5.18
N GLU A 19 -9.35 -3.85 4.11
CA GLU A 19 -10.78 -3.53 4.15
C GLU A 19 -11.62 -4.79 4.43
N ALA A 20 -11.26 -5.94 3.87
CA ALA A 20 -11.92 -7.21 4.13
C ALA A 20 -11.80 -7.62 5.60
N ARG A 21 -10.61 -7.49 6.19
CA ARG A 21 -10.37 -7.77 7.63
C ARG A 21 -11.10 -6.78 8.53
N PHE A 22 -11.15 -5.51 8.15
CA PHE A 22 -11.93 -4.49 8.85
C PHE A 22 -13.43 -4.79 8.81
N LYS A 23 -13.98 -5.15 7.64
CA LYS A 23 -15.38 -5.57 7.50
C LYS A 23 -15.69 -6.87 8.23
N ALA A 24 -14.72 -7.78 8.35
CA ALA A 24 -14.85 -9.00 9.14
C ALA A 24 -14.84 -8.74 10.65
N GLY A 25 -14.53 -7.51 11.09
CA GLY A 25 -14.41 -7.16 12.51
C GLY A 25 -13.15 -7.72 13.17
N GLU A 26 -12.20 -8.22 12.38
CA GLU A 26 -10.92 -8.75 12.86
C GLU A 26 -9.88 -7.64 13.10
N MET A 27 -10.20 -6.40 12.74
CA MET A 27 -9.29 -5.26 12.85
C MET A 27 -10.03 -4.00 13.31
N ASN A 28 -9.41 -3.25 14.23
CA ASN A 28 -9.94 -1.98 14.69
C ASN A 28 -9.66 -0.84 13.70
N PRO A 29 -10.45 0.25 13.70
CA PRO A 29 -10.21 1.39 12.82
C PRO A 29 -8.85 2.05 13.04
N GLN A 30 -8.29 1.96 14.26
CA GLN A 30 -6.93 2.40 14.58
C GLN A 30 -5.87 1.52 13.91
N GLU A 31 -6.02 0.20 13.98
CA GLU A 31 -5.09 -0.73 13.32
C GLU A 31 -5.18 -0.61 11.80
N TYR A 32 -6.38 -0.38 11.25
CA TYR A 32 -6.57 -0.12 9.82
C TYR A 32 -5.82 1.16 9.37
N GLN A 33 -5.87 2.23 10.17
CA GLN A 33 -5.15 3.47 9.88
C GLN A 33 -3.63 3.31 9.98
N ASP A 34 -3.15 2.55 10.97
CA ASP A 34 -1.73 2.26 11.14
C ASP A 34 -1.21 1.40 9.97
N ALA A 35 -1.96 0.37 9.60
CA ALA A 35 -1.65 -0.48 8.44
C ALA A 35 -1.69 0.29 7.11
N LEU A 36 -2.64 1.21 6.93
CA LEU A 36 -2.65 2.11 5.77
C LEU A 36 -1.43 3.02 5.74
N SER A 37 -1.01 3.55 6.89
CA SER A 37 0.19 4.41 6.97
C SER A 37 1.48 3.62 6.69
N GLU A 38 1.56 2.37 7.13
CA GLU A 38 2.67 1.47 6.79
C GLU A 38 2.65 1.09 5.30
N LEU A 39 1.47 0.84 4.75
CA LEU A 39 1.27 0.54 3.33
C LEU A 39 1.73 1.70 2.45
N ASP A 40 1.36 2.93 2.81
CA ASP A 40 1.75 4.16 2.11
C ASP A 40 3.28 4.36 2.14
N ARG A 41 3.93 4.10 3.28
CA ARG A 41 5.41 4.11 3.39
C ARG A 41 6.07 3.06 2.50
N ARG A 42 5.56 1.82 2.49
CA ARG A 42 6.08 0.76 1.61
C ARG A 42 5.87 1.09 0.15
N TYR A 43 4.74 1.68 -0.20
CA TYR A 43 4.44 2.15 -1.54
C TYR A 43 5.43 3.25 -1.98
N ASP A 44 5.69 4.23 -1.12
CA ASP A 44 6.71 5.27 -1.35
C ASP A 44 8.12 4.68 -1.50
N GLU A 45 8.50 3.71 -0.67
CA GLU A 45 9.78 3.01 -0.82
C GLU A 45 9.88 2.20 -2.12
N MET A 46 8.79 1.53 -2.53
CA MET A 46 8.73 0.81 -3.80
C MET A 46 8.83 1.78 -4.98
N LEU A 47 8.13 2.91 -4.92
CA LEU A 47 8.23 3.98 -5.93
C LEU A 47 9.64 4.57 -5.99
N LYS A 48 10.26 4.86 -4.85
CA LYS A 48 11.66 5.33 -4.80
C LYS A 48 12.63 4.35 -5.44
N ARG A 49 12.43 3.05 -5.22
CA ARG A 49 13.26 2.00 -5.84
C ARG A 49 13.03 1.87 -7.34
N LEU A 50 11.80 2.08 -7.80
CA LEU A 50 11.43 1.96 -9.21
C LEU A 50 11.87 3.19 -10.02
N ASP A 51 11.76 4.38 -9.43
CA ASP A 51 11.99 5.63 -10.14
C ASP A 51 13.43 6.13 -10.07
N GLY A 52 14.23 5.73 -9.07
CA GLY A 52 15.59 6.23 -8.85
C GLY A 52 15.69 7.76 -8.64
N THR A 53 14.58 8.49 -8.76
CA THR A 53 14.56 9.95 -8.97
C THR A 53 13.31 10.63 -8.37
N TYR A 54 12.46 9.94 -7.58
CA TYR A 54 11.17 10.54 -7.26
C TYR A 54 11.20 11.47 -6.03
N GLN A 55 11.13 12.77 -6.32
CA GLN A 55 10.73 13.81 -5.38
C GLN A 55 9.22 13.77 -5.19
N ILE A 56 8.74 13.61 -3.95
CA ILE A 56 7.35 13.90 -3.57
C ILE A 56 7.21 15.43 -3.48
N PRO A 57 6.41 16.13 -4.30
CA PRO A 57 6.08 17.52 -4.04
C PRO A 57 5.05 17.62 -2.91
N LYS A 58 5.28 18.58 -2.01
CA LYS A 58 4.43 18.94 -0.85
C LYS A 58 3.08 19.51 -1.25
#